data_AF-A0A7X0EAF8-F1
#
_entry.id   AF-A0A7X0EAF8-F1
#
_cell.length_a   1.000
_cell.length_b   1.000
_cell.length_c   1.000
_cell.angle_alpha   90.00
_cell.angle_beta   90.00
_cell.angle_gamma   90.00
#
_symmetry.space_group_name_H-M   'P 1'
#
loop_
_entity.id
_entity.type
_entity.pdbx_description
1 polymer ?
#
loop_
_entity_poly.entity_id
_entity_poly.type
_entity_poly.pdbx_seq_one_letter_code
_entity_poly.pdbx_strand_id
1 'polypeptide(L)'
;MTPLKYIDLKGENRVTDIDSLVDVVRGPSGKQQGWRALITYAPSEGVFLELRDAPPDVRGDSRSETEEVSPSYVQMTFGLTPAQIAQLRNEPHDWVLVER
;
A
#
# COMPACT_ATOMS: atom_id res chain seq x y z
N MET A 1 -13.97 9.55 8.11
CA MET A 1 -14.24 8.66 6.99
C MET A 1 -13.98 9.41 5.70
N THR A 2 -12.80 9.20 5.15
CA THR A 2 -12.34 9.80 3.91
C THR A 2 -12.18 8.66 2.89
N PRO A 3 -13.00 8.60 1.82
CA PRO A 3 -13.02 7.44 0.93
C PRO A 3 -11.77 7.38 0.05
N LEU A 4 -11.12 6.22 0.03
CA LEU A 4 -10.05 5.89 -0.91
C LEU A 4 -10.56 4.88 -1.94
N LYS A 5 -10.45 5.24 -3.22
CA LYS A 5 -10.75 4.32 -4.33
C LYS A 5 -9.51 3.50 -4.66
N TYR A 6 -9.68 2.21 -4.92
CA TYR A 6 -8.61 1.33 -5.39
C TYR A 6 -9.12 0.30 -6.37
N ILE A 7 -8.22 -0.29 -7.15
CA ILE A 7 -8.50 -1.43 -8.02
C ILE A 7 -8.11 -2.71 -7.27
N ASP A 8 -9.03 -3.64 -7.10
CA ASP A 8 -8.77 -4.93 -6.42
C ASP A 8 -7.97 -5.91 -7.31
N LEU A 9 -7.52 -7.02 -6.74
CA LEU A 9 -6.75 -8.02 -7.50
C LEU A 9 -7.52 -8.68 -8.66
N LYS A 10 -8.85 -8.49 -8.73
CA LYS A 10 -9.69 -8.95 -9.83
C LYS A 10 -9.93 -7.87 -10.89
N GLY A 11 -9.40 -6.67 -10.68
CA GLY A 11 -9.59 -5.52 -11.56
C GLY A 11 -10.89 -4.74 -11.29
N GLU A 12 -11.58 -5.01 -10.18
CA GLU A 12 -12.81 -4.30 -9.83
C GLU A 12 -12.51 -3.04 -9.02
N ASN A 13 -13.29 -1.97 -9.26
CA ASN A 13 -13.18 -0.75 -8.45
C ASN A 13 -13.81 -0.98 -7.08
N ARG A 14 -13.04 -0.67 -6.02
CA ARG A 14 -13.45 -0.75 -4.63
C ARG A 14 -13.23 0.58 -3.93
N VAL A 15 -13.82 0.69 -2.74
CA VAL A 15 -13.67 1.83 -1.84
C VAL A 15 -13.38 1.31 -0.44
N THR A 16 -12.43 1.94 0.24
CA THR A 16 -12.18 1.75 1.68
C THR A 16 -12.06 3.12 2.37
N ASP A 17 -12.00 3.13 3.69
CA ASP A 17 -11.75 4.35 4.46
C ASP A 17 -10.25 4.55 4.63
N ILE A 18 -9.69 5.67 4.16
CA ILE A 18 -8.25 5.94 4.33
C ILE A 18 -7.88 6.10 5.81
N ASP A 19 -8.83 6.55 6.64
CA ASP A 19 -8.61 6.80 8.06
C ASP A 19 -8.44 5.48 8.87
N SER A 20 -8.80 4.32 8.28
CA SER A 20 -8.67 3.00 8.90
C SER A 20 -7.40 2.24 8.48
N LEU A 21 -6.64 2.79 7.52
CA LEU A 21 -5.45 2.15 6.98
C LEU A 21 -4.27 2.24 7.95
N VAL A 22 -3.47 1.19 7.97
CA VAL A 22 -2.20 1.14 8.69
C VAL A 22 -1.05 1.26 7.70
N ASP A 23 -0.19 2.25 7.89
CA ASP A 23 1.01 2.45 7.10
C ASP A 23 2.03 1.33 7.39
N VAL A 24 2.36 0.53 6.36
CA VAL A 24 3.16 -0.68 6.54
C VAL A 24 4.62 -0.45 6.21
N VAL A 25 4.89 -0.09 4.97
CA VAL A 25 6.24 0.10 4.45
C VAL A 25 6.21 1.08 3.29
N ARG A 26 7.21 1.94 3.20
CA ARG A 26 7.41 2.79 2.02
C ARG A 26 8.72 2.45 1.32
N GLY A 27 8.76 2.67 0.01
CA GLY A 27 9.93 2.45 -0.82
C GLY A 27 9.66 2.72 -2.30
N PRO A 28 10.52 2.26 -3.21
CA PRO A 28 10.25 2.30 -4.65
C PRO A 28 9.07 1.40 -5.03
N SER A 29 8.26 1.79 -6.02
CA SER A 29 7.23 0.90 -6.55
C SER A 29 7.83 -0.22 -7.39
N GLY A 30 7.34 -1.45 -7.19
CA GLY A 30 7.67 -2.60 -8.04
C GLY A 30 6.84 -2.65 -9.34
N LYS A 31 5.75 -1.89 -9.44
CA LYS A 31 4.84 -1.86 -10.59
C LYS A 31 5.11 -0.68 -11.54
N GLN A 32 5.57 0.46 -11.03
CA GLN A 32 5.85 1.66 -11.82
C GLN A 32 7.29 2.13 -11.60
N GLN A 33 8.13 2.04 -12.64
CA GLN A 33 9.54 2.40 -12.52
C GLN A 33 9.72 3.90 -12.22
N GLY A 34 10.53 4.21 -11.20
CA GLY A 34 10.82 5.58 -10.78
C GLY A 34 9.75 6.22 -9.88
N TRP A 35 8.64 5.52 -9.63
CA TRP A 35 7.61 5.98 -8.72
C TRP A 35 7.92 5.55 -7.28
N ARG A 36 7.39 6.31 -6.32
CA ARG A 36 7.42 5.91 -4.90
C ARG A 36 6.12 5.20 -4.56
N ALA A 37 6.20 4.30 -3.57
CA ALA A 37 5.09 3.54 -3.08
C ALA A 37 5.03 3.55 -1.55
N LEU A 38 3.82 3.57 -1.02
CA LEU A 38 3.48 3.28 0.37
C LEU A 38 2.53 2.08 0.36
N ILE A 39 2.95 0.99 0.98
CA ILE A 39 2.05 -0.12 1.28
C ILE A 39 1.28 0.24 2.54
N THR A 40 -0.04 0.13 2.47
CA THR A 40 -0.92 0.20 3.62
C THR A 40 -1.68 -1.12 3.77
N TYR A 41 -2.13 -1.41 5.00
CA TYR A 41 -2.98 -2.55 5.31
C TYR A 41 -4.34 -2.04 5.75
N ALA A 42 -5.41 -2.58 5.17
CA ALA A 42 -6.80 -2.30 5.53
C ALA A 42 -7.32 -3.45 6.41
N PRO A 43 -7.37 -3.33 7.76
CA PRO A 43 -7.64 -4.46 8.64
C PRO A 43 -9.06 -5.03 8.50
N SER A 44 -10.04 -4.18 8.22
CA SER A 44 -11.45 -4.58 8.05
C SER A 44 -11.67 -5.48 6.84
N GLU A 45 -10.91 -5.26 5.77
CA GLU A 45 -11.00 -5.97 4.50
C GLU A 45 -9.93 -7.07 4.39
N GLY A 46 -8.88 -7.01 5.21
CA GLY A 46 -7.78 -7.97 5.21
C GLY A 46 -6.87 -7.88 3.98
N VAL A 47 -6.81 -6.70 3.35
CA VAL A 47 -6.09 -6.46 2.09
C VAL A 47 -4.91 -5.52 2.27
N PHE A 48 -3.91 -5.66 1.40
CA PHE A 48 -2.81 -4.70 1.27
C PHE A 48 -3.07 -3.81 0.07
N LEU A 49 -2.91 -2.50 0.24
CA LEU A 49 -3.01 -1.52 -0.83
C LEU A 49 -1.63 -0.90 -1.08
N GLU A 50 -1.25 -0.76 -2.33
CA GLU A 50 -0.10 0.03 -2.74
C GLU A 50 -0.60 1.39 -3.23
N LEU A 51 -0.27 2.45 -2.50
CA LEU A 51 -0.45 3.83 -2.91
C LEU A 51 0.84 4.26 -3.60
N ARG A 52 0.75 4.66 -4.87
CA ARG A 52 1.90 5.02 -5.70
C ARG A 52 1.81 6.46 -6.15
N ASP A 53 2.94 7.16 -6.12
CA ASP A 53 3.07 8.53 -6.58
C ASP A 53 4.20 8.65 -7.61
N ALA A 54 3.89 9.31 -8.72
CA ALA A 54 4.87 9.67 -9.72
C ALA A 54 5.84 10.72 -9.19
N PRO A 55 7.04 10.84 -9.78
CA PRO A 55 7.82 12.06 -9.65
C PRO A 55 6.98 13.28 -10.09
N PRO A 56 7.15 14.44 -9.44
CA PRO A 56 6.47 15.66 -9.86
C PRO A 56 6.91 16.06 -11.27
N ASP A 57 5.97 16.54 -12.08
CA ASP A 57 6.24 17.07 -13.41
C ASP A 57 6.84 18.50 -13.35
N VAL A 58 7.04 19.13 -14.50
CA VAL A 58 7.61 20.49 -14.60
C VAL A 58 6.75 21.57 -13.93
N ARG A 59 5.48 21.28 -13.63
CA ARG A 59 4.54 22.16 -12.94
C ARG A 59 4.43 21.82 -11.45
N GLY A 60 5.07 20.73 -11.01
CA GLY A 60 4.99 20.23 -9.65
C GLY A 60 3.85 19.24 -9.41
N ASP A 61 3.09 18.87 -10.44
CA ASP A 61 1.97 17.95 -10.33
C ASP A 61 2.48 16.50 -10.30
N SER A 62 1.89 15.66 -9.44
CA SER A 62 2.18 14.22 -9.39
C SER A 62 0.91 13.43 -9.65
N ARG A 63 1.04 12.34 -10.42
CA ARG A 63 -0.02 11.37 -10.62
C ARG A 63 0.05 10.33 -9.52
N SER A 64 -1.10 10.03 -8.92
CA SER A 64 -1.24 8.98 -7.90
C SER A 64 -2.08 7.81 -8.40
N GLU A 65 -1.77 6.61 -7.92
CA GLU A 65 -2.52 5.38 -8.19
C GLU A 65 -2.68 4.57 -6.90
N THR A 66 -3.77 3.79 -6.80
CA THR A 66 -4.00 2.91 -5.66
C THR A 66 -4.54 1.57 -6.14
N GLU A 67 -3.91 0.49 -5.71
CA GLU A 67 -4.24 -0.87 -6.15
C GLU A 67 -4.01 -1.87 -5.02
N GLU A 68 -4.85 -2.90 -4.97
CA GLU A 68 -4.60 -4.04 -4.10
C GLU A 68 -3.36 -4.83 -4.56
N VAL A 69 -2.57 -5.28 -3.60
CA VAL A 69 -1.39 -6.09 -3.85
C VAL A 69 -1.38 -7.35 -2.99
N SER A 70 -0.79 -8.42 -3.52
CA SER A 70 -0.69 -9.67 -2.79
C SER A 70 0.37 -9.59 -1.67
N PRO A 71 0.23 -10.40 -0.60
CA PRO A 71 1.29 -10.54 0.39
C PRO A 71 2.63 -10.97 -0.21
N SER A 72 2.62 -11.77 -1.29
CA SER A 72 3.85 -12.19 -1.98
C SER A 72 4.55 -11.01 -2.67
N TYR A 73 3.81 -10.09 -3.27
CA TYR A 73 4.38 -8.86 -3.83
C TYR A 73 5.02 -8.00 -2.74
N VAL A 74 4.34 -7.82 -1.61
CA VAL A 74 4.88 -7.04 -0.48
C VAL A 74 6.20 -7.64 0.03
N GLN A 75 6.29 -8.97 0.13
CA GLN A 75 7.53 -9.67 0.52
C GLN A 75 8.65 -9.48 -0.50
N MET A 76 8.37 -9.73 -1.77
CA MET A 76 9.39 -9.70 -2.82
C MET A 76 9.89 -8.29 -3.12
N THR A 77 9.00 -7.30 -3.10
CA THR A 77 9.31 -5.93 -3.50
C THR A 77 9.83 -5.10 -2.33
N PHE A 78 9.26 -5.25 -1.13
CA PHE A 78 9.58 -4.42 0.04
C PHE A 78 10.30 -5.18 1.16
N GLY A 79 10.56 -6.48 0.97
CA GLY A 79 11.36 -7.28 1.90
C GLY A 79 10.70 -7.52 3.26
N LEU A 80 9.37 -7.42 3.35
CA LEU A 80 8.67 -7.84 4.57
C LEU A 80 8.76 -9.35 4.71
N THR A 81 8.97 -9.81 5.94
CA THR A 81 9.00 -11.25 6.24
C THR A 81 7.59 -11.81 6.43
N PRO A 82 7.39 -13.12 6.29
CA PRO A 82 6.12 -13.77 6.63
C PRO A 82 5.66 -13.49 8.08
N ALA A 83 6.61 -13.43 9.03
CA ALA A 83 6.32 -13.13 10.43
C ALA A 83 5.77 -11.70 10.61
N GLN A 84 6.36 -10.72 9.92
CA GLN A 84 5.88 -9.34 9.91
C GLN A 84 4.48 -9.22 9.29
N ILE A 85 4.21 -9.94 8.20
CA ILE A 85 2.87 -9.97 7.59
C ILE A 85 1.85 -10.61 8.53
N ALA A 86 2.23 -11.66 9.26
CA ALA A 86 1.37 -12.27 10.27
C ALA A 86 1.09 -11.30 11.43
N GLN A 87 2.10 -10.57 11.90
CA GLN A 87 1.93 -9.54 12.94
C GLN A 87 0.95 -8.46 12.49
N LEU A 88 1.09 -7.90 11.28
CA LEU A 88 0.16 -6.92 10.71
C LEU A 88 -1.30 -7.40 10.70
N ARG A 89 -1.52 -8.68 10.45
CA ARG A 89 -2.87 -9.26 10.40
C ARG A 89 -3.49 -9.44 11.78
N ASN A 90 -2.67 -9.74 12.79
CA ASN A 90 -3.14 -10.03 14.15
C ASN A 90 -3.19 -8.78 15.03
N GLU A 91 -2.21 -7.90 14.89
CA GLU A 91 -1.92 -6.75 15.76
C GLU A 91 -1.57 -5.51 14.91
N PRO A 92 -2.47 -5.06 14.00
CA PRO A 92 -2.18 -3.96 13.09
C PRO A 92 -1.87 -2.63 13.80
N HIS A 93 -2.45 -2.41 14.98
CA HIS A 93 -2.25 -1.18 15.77
C HIS A 93 -0.87 -1.06 16.40
N ASP A 94 -0.15 -2.17 16.57
CA ASP A 94 1.19 -2.19 17.16
C ASP A 94 2.29 -2.09 16.09
N TRP A 95 1.89 -2.02 14.82
CA TRP A 95 2.83 -1.92 13.71
C TRP A 95 3.49 -0.54 13.64
N VAL A 96 4.78 -0.54 13.27
CA VAL A 96 5.55 0.67 13.04
C VAL A 96 5.98 0.68 11.57
N LEU A 97 5.72 1.81 10.89
CA LEU A 97 6.11 2.02 9.49
C LEU A 97 7.60 1.69 9.26
N VAL A 98 7.86 0.90 8.22
CA VAL A 98 9.21 0.54 7.78
C VAL A 98 9.63 1.39 6.58
N GLU A 99 10.87 1.85 6.58
CA GLU A 99 11.51 2.60 5.48
C GLU A 99 12.45 1.66 4.69
N ARG A 100 12.32 1.60 3.36
CA ARG A 100 13.11 0.74 2.48
C ARG A 100 13.61 1.47 1.22
#